data_AF-A0A4Z0LSF5-F1
#
_entry.id   AF-A0A4Z0LSF5-F1
#
_cell.length_a   1.000
_cell.length_b   1.000
_cell.length_c   1.000
_cell.angle_alpha   90.00
_cell.angle_beta   90.00
_cell.angle_gamma   90.00
#
_symmetry.space_group_name_H-M   'P 1'
#
loop_
_entity.id
_entity.type
_entity.pdbx_description
1 polymer ?
#
loop_
_entity_poly.entity_id
_entity_poly.type
_entity_poly.pdbx_seq_one_letter_code
_entity_poly.pdbx_strand_id
1 'polypeptide(L)'
;MCRSTTPGFYGTDQAPAYRFLHRFLQAVQWCEQYPPGQRWLLKSPQHLGALTAVQSVFPDATLVFTHRDPASVFTSLITMIGYVLRSTYATPGKQQIIDKTLRMQHGFLRGLVRDIDNLKGPVEHVYFHEFMADRPGTVARIYRADGYLHPRPPGSRGLRP
;
A
#
# COMPACT_ATOMS: atom_id res chain seq x y z
N MET A 1 15.45 -21.54 20.31
CA MET A 1 15.45 -20.43 19.33
C MET A 1 15.57 -21.01 17.93
N CYS A 2 14.46 -21.25 17.23
CA CYS A 2 14.48 -21.74 15.85
C CYS A 2 14.79 -20.57 14.92
N ARG A 3 16.02 -20.49 14.40
CA ARG A 3 16.33 -19.61 13.26
C ARG A 3 15.74 -20.29 12.04
N SER A 4 14.58 -19.85 11.56
CA SER A 4 14.04 -20.36 10.29
C SER A 4 15.01 -19.99 9.17
N THR A 5 15.56 -20.99 8.50
CA THR A 5 16.49 -20.86 7.36
C THR A 5 15.80 -20.46 6.06
N THR A 6 14.47 -20.41 6.03
CA THR A 6 13.71 -19.87 4.90
C THR A 6 13.84 -18.33 4.88
N PRO A 7 14.26 -17.71 3.76
CA PRO A 7 14.19 -16.27 3.66
C PRO A 7 12.73 -15.85 3.87
N GLY A 8 12.51 -14.99 4.86
CA GLY A 8 11.18 -14.42 5.10
C GLY A 8 10.71 -13.61 3.90
N PHE A 9 9.45 -13.16 3.94
CA PHE A 9 8.80 -12.33 2.89
C PHE A 9 9.70 -11.23 2.27
N TYR A 10 10.63 -10.67 3.04
CA TYR A 10 11.50 -9.56 2.61
C TYR A 10 12.74 -9.97 1.80
N GLY A 11 13.04 -11.27 1.70
CA GLY A 11 14.23 -11.81 1.01
C GLY A 11 13.90 -12.65 -0.21
N THR A 12 12.63 -12.77 -0.59
CA THR A 12 12.17 -13.59 -1.72
C THR A 12 11.57 -12.73 -2.83
N ASP A 13 11.63 -13.22 -4.07
CA ASP A 13 10.94 -12.59 -5.20
C ASP A 13 9.43 -12.57 -4.94
N GLN A 14 8.85 -11.36 -4.92
CA GLN A 14 7.43 -11.14 -4.67
C GLN A 14 6.59 -11.11 -5.96
N ALA A 15 7.21 -11.15 -7.13
CA ALA A 15 6.48 -11.09 -8.40
C ALA A 15 5.39 -12.19 -8.55
N PRO A 16 5.57 -13.44 -8.06
CA PRO A 16 4.50 -14.44 -8.08
C PRO A 16 3.25 -14.01 -7.30
N ALA A 17 3.42 -13.37 -6.14
CA ALA A 17 2.31 -12.91 -5.31
C ALA A 17 1.54 -11.76 -5.98
N TYR A 18 2.24 -10.82 -6.61
CA TYR A 18 1.60 -9.74 -7.37
C TYR A 18 0.92 -10.23 -8.65
N ARG A 19 1.49 -11.21 -9.36
CA ARG A 19 0.81 -11.85 -10.50
C ARG A 19 -0.48 -12.56 -10.07
N PHE A 20 -0.48 -13.19 -8.89
CA PHE A 20 -1.70 -13.73 -8.32
C PHE A 20 -2.71 -12.62 -8.00
N LEU A 21 -2.27 -11.54 -7.35
CA LEU A 21 -3.12 -10.38 -7.06
C LEU A 21 -3.75 -9.81 -8.33
N HIS A 22 -2.96 -9.64 -9.41
CA HIS A 22 -3.47 -9.15 -10.69
C HIS A 22 -4.60 -10.05 -11.24
N ARG A 23 -4.41 -11.38 -11.26
CA ARG A 23 -5.47 -12.31 -11.68
C ARG A 23 -6.69 -12.27 -10.75
N PHE A 24 -6.48 -12.13 -9.45
CA PHE A 24 -7.55 -12.02 -8.48
C PHE A 24 -8.39 -10.77 -8.73
N LEU A 25 -7.75 -9.61 -8.95
CA LEU A 25 -8.45 -8.37 -9.29
C LEU A 25 -9.24 -8.48 -10.60
N GLN A 26 -8.68 -9.14 -11.62
CA GLN A 26 -9.40 -9.41 -12.87
C GLN A 26 -10.66 -10.27 -12.64
N ALA A 27 -10.57 -11.30 -11.79
CA ALA A 27 -11.71 -12.13 -11.44
C ALA A 27 -12.79 -11.33 -10.70
N VAL A 28 -12.40 -10.48 -9.74
CA VAL A 28 -13.36 -9.59 -9.04
C VAL A 28 -14.00 -8.62 -10.02
N GLN A 29 -13.23 -7.98 -10.90
CA GLN A 29 -13.73 -7.09 -11.95
C GLN A 29 -14.81 -7.76 -12.81
N TRP A 30 -14.59 -9.03 -13.18
CA TRP A 30 -15.53 -9.81 -13.96
C TRP A 30 -16.79 -10.16 -13.16
N CYS A 31 -16.64 -10.68 -11.94
CA CYS A 31 -17.76 -11.07 -11.08
C CYS A 31 -18.67 -9.89 -10.74
N GLU A 32 -18.08 -8.74 -10.40
CA GLU A 32 -18.80 -7.53 -9.98
C GLU A 32 -19.24 -6.65 -11.17
N GLN A 33 -18.98 -7.09 -12.41
CA GLN A 33 -19.34 -6.38 -13.63
C GLN A 33 -18.89 -4.90 -13.63
N TYR A 34 -17.65 -4.65 -13.20
CA TYR A 34 -17.14 -3.28 -13.09
C TYR A 34 -17.14 -2.54 -14.43
N PRO A 35 -17.59 -1.27 -14.47
CA PRO A 35 -17.56 -0.50 -15.69
C PRO A 35 -16.15 -0.38 -16.27
N PRO A 36 -16.00 -0.42 -17.60
CA PRO A 36 -14.72 -0.16 -18.24
C PRO A 36 -14.23 1.25 -17.89
N GLY A 37 -12.91 1.40 -17.73
CA GLY A 37 -12.29 2.69 -17.38
C GLY A 37 -12.29 3.03 -15.88
N GLN A 38 -12.70 2.11 -15.00
CA GLN A 38 -12.47 2.24 -13.55
C GLN A 38 -11.01 1.89 -13.20
N ARG A 39 -10.45 2.58 -12.20
CA ARG A 39 -9.10 2.32 -11.68
C ARG A 39 -9.18 1.54 -10.37
N TRP A 40 -8.27 0.59 -10.19
CA TRP A 40 -8.08 -0.07 -8.90
C TRP A 40 -7.27 0.81 -7.95
N LEU A 41 -7.79 1.06 -6.76
CA LEU A 41 -7.04 1.65 -5.65
C LEU A 41 -6.62 0.54 -4.70
N LEU A 42 -5.31 0.31 -4.58
CA LEU A 42 -4.74 -0.70 -3.71
C LEU A 42 -3.94 -0.04 -2.58
N LYS A 43 -4.00 -0.61 -1.38
CA LYS A 43 -3.16 -0.17 -0.27
C LYS A 43 -2.68 -1.37 0.53
N SER A 44 -1.37 -1.46 0.69
CA SER A 44 -0.72 -2.42 1.57
C SER A 44 0.65 -1.90 1.98
N PRO A 45 0.98 -1.83 3.28
CA PRO A 45 2.34 -1.49 3.72
C PRO A 45 3.42 -2.37 3.07
N GLN A 46 3.08 -3.62 2.74
CA GLN A 46 3.96 -4.58 2.08
C GLN A 46 4.47 -4.12 0.71
N HIS A 47 3.78 -3.20 0.04
CA HIS A 47 4.24 -2.63 -1.24
C HIS A 47 5.63 -1.98 -1.10
N LEU A 48 5.92 -1.33 0.04
CA LEU A 48 7.21 -0.68 0.28
C LEU A 48 8.39 -1.64 0.19
N GLY A 49 8.21 -2.90 0.62
CA GLY A 49 9.27 -3.91 0.58
C GLY A 49 9.49 -4.54 -0.80
N ALA A 50 8.59 -4.29 -1.75
CA ALA A 50 8.46 -5.06 -2.99
C ALA A 50 8.13 -4.19 -4.21
N LEU A 51 8.61 -2.94 -4.24
CA LEU A 51 8.31 -1.96 -5.29
C LEU A 51 8.70 -2.44 -6.68
N THR A 52 9.85 -3.13 -6.81
CA THR A 52 10.26 -3.76 -8.07
C THR A 52 9.21 -4.76 -8.60
N ALA A 53 8.65 -5.59 -7.72
CA ALA A 53 7.64 -6.57 -8.11
C ALA A 53 6.29 -5.91 -8.45
N VAL A 54 5.92 -4.85 -7.73
CA VAL A 54 4.75 -4.02 -8.05
C VAL A 54 4.89 -3.46 -9.47
N GLN A 55 5.98 -2.75 -9.76
CA GLN A 55 6.18 -2.11 -11.07
C GLN A 55 6.39 -3.11 -12.21
N SER A 56 6.89 -4.31 -11.93
CA SER A 56 6.97 -5.37 -12.93
C SER A 56 5.59 -5.92 -13.34
N VAL A 57 4.62 -5.96 -12.43
CA VAL A 57 3.29 -6.53 -12.69
C VAL A 57 2.28 -5.46 -13.09
N PHE A 58 2.42 -4.25 -12.54
CA PHE A 58 1.58 -3.08 -12.80
C PHE A 58 2.46 -1.93 -13.32
N PRO A 59 2.96 -2.01 -14.56
CA PRO A 59 3.89 -1.02 -15.10
C PRO A 59 3.25 0.36 -15.31
N ASP A 60 1.92 0.43 -15.34
CA ASP A 60 1.11 1.66 -15.45
C ASP A 60 0.64 2.19 -14.09
N ALA A 61 1.10 1.61 -12.97
CA ALA A 61 0.67 2.03 -11.65
C ALA A 61 1.21 3.41 -11.26
N THR A 62 0.33 4.26 -10.75
CA THR A 62 0.70 5.47 -10.00
C THR A 62 1.01 5.11 -8.55
N LEU A 63 2.22 5.42 -8.09
CA LEU A 63 2.62 5.15 -6.71
C LEU A 63 2.32 6.34 -5.80
N VAL A 64 1.60 6.09 -4.71
CA VAL A 64 1.30 7.11 -3.69
C VAL A 64 1.99 6.76 -2.38
N PHE A 65 3.01 7.53 -2.01
CA PHE A 65 3.72 7.39 -0.74
C PHE A 65 3.07 8.27 0.31
N THR A 66 2.65 7.66 1.41
CA THR A 66 2.11 8.39 2.56
C THR A 66 3.19 8.58 3.62
N HIS A 67 3.40 9.83 4.02
CA HIS A 67 4.44 10.22 4.97
C HIS A 67 3.80 10.66 6.29
N ARG A 68 4.37 10.19 7.40
CA ARG A 68 3.99 10.59 8.76
C ARG A 68 5.23 10.55 9.65
N ASP A 69 5.18 11.30 10.76
CA ASP A 69 6.21 11.24 11.80
C ASP A 69 6.56 9.77 12.16
N PRO A 70 7.83 9.36 12.01
CA PRO A 70 8.21 7.96 12.19
C PRO A 70 7.95 7.47 13.62
N ALA A 71 8.21 8.30 14.64
CA ALA A 71 7.98 7.89 16.03
C ALA A 71 6.50 7.53 16.27
N SER A 72 5.59 8.38 15.82
CA SER A 72 4.15 8.15 15.87
C SER A 72 3.73 6.88 15.11
N VAL A 73 4.34 6.62 13.95
CA VAL A 73 4.07 5.40 13.16
C VAL A 73 4.49 4.14 13.92
N PHE A 74 5.69 4.13 14.51
CA PHE A 74 6.18 2.99 15.28
C PHE A 74 5.30 2.71 16.50
N THR A 75 4.94 3.73 17.28
CA THR A 75 4.04 3.56 18.44
C THR A 75 2.69 2.99 18.01
N SER A 76 2.11 3.52 16.93
CA SER A 76 0.85 3.00 16.38
C SER A 76 0.96 1.54 15.93
N LEU A 77 2.07 1.17 15.27
CA LEU A 77 2.28 -0.18 14.76
C LEU A 77 2.48 -1.19 15.89
N ILE A 78 3.24 -0.84 16.93
CA ILE A 78 3.42 -1.65 18.14
C ILE A 78 2.05 -1.89 18.81
N THR A 79 1.26 -0.84 18.98
CA THR A 79 -0.09 -0.94 19.56
C THR A 79 -0.99 -1.85 18.72
N MET A 80 -1.04 -1.64 17.40
CA MET A 80 -1.84 -2.46 16.48
C MET A 80 -1.43 -3.94 16.53
N ILE A 81 -0.13 -4.24 16.47
CA ILE A 81 0.38 -5.62 16.55
C ILE A 81 0.07 -6.22 17.92
N GLY A 82 0.21 -5.44 18.99
CA GLY A 82 -0.16 -5.85 20.34
C GLY A 82 -1.64 -6.26 20.45
N TYR A 83 -2.56 -5.48 19.88
CA TYR A 83 -3.98 -5.83 19.84
C TYR A 83 -4.24 -7.10 19.04
N VAL A 84 -3.69 -7.21 17.83
CA VAL A 84 -3.85 -8.42 16.99
C VAL A 84 -3.35 -9.66 17.75
N LEU A 85 -2.19 -9.57 18.39
CA LEU A 85 -1.64 -10.71 19.12
C LEU A 85 -2.45 -11.06 20.37
N ARG A 86 -3.09 -10.10 21.05
CA ARG A 86 -4.01 -10.39 22.16
C ARG A 86 -5.29 -11.10 21.70
N SER A 87 -5.74 -10.86 20.48
CA SER A 87 -6.89 -11.58 19.91
C SER A 87 -6.58 -13.03 19.55
N THR A 88 -5.30 -13.40 19.43
CA THR A 88 -4.87 -14.76 19.06
C THR A 88 -4.21 -15.52 20.20
N TYR A 89 -3.53 -14.82 21.12
CA TYR A 89 -2.81 -15.40 22.25
C TYR A 89 -3.35 -14.86 23.57
N ALA A 90 -3.52 -15.75 24.56
CA ALA A 90 -4.01 -15.39 25.89
C ALA A 90 -3.15 -14.30 26.57
N THR A 91 -1.83 -14.32 26.38
CA THR A 91 -0.93 -13.28 26.91
C THR A 91 0.30 -13.13 26.00
N PRO A 92 0.27 -12.23 25.00
CA PRO A 92 1.43 -12.00 24.15
C PRO A 92 2.56 -11.31 24.92
N GLY A 93 3.78 -11.81 24.77
CA GLY A 93 4.95 -11.22 25.40
C GLY A 93 5.30 -9.86 24.81
N LYS A 94 5.64 -8.87 25.65
CA LYS A 94 6.01 -7.51 25.20
C LYS A 94 7.18 -7.55 24.22
N GLN A 95 8.22 -8.33 24.51
CA GLN A 95 9.39 -8.45 23.64
C GLN A 95 9.03 -9.07 22.27
N GLN A 96 8.12 -10.04 22.25
CA GLN A 96 7.65 -10.65 21.01
C GLN A 96 6.95 -9.62 20.10
N ILE A 97 6.12 -8.74 20.67
CA ILE A 97 5.45 -7.65 19.95
C ILE A 97 6.50 -6.70 19.35
N ILE A 98 7.45 -6.25 20.17
CA ILE A 98 8.51 -5.31 19.76
C ILE A 98 9.34 -5.91 18.64
N ASP A 99 9.87 -7.12 18.84
CA ASP A 99 10.72 -7.81 17.88
C ASP A 99 10.00 -8.04 16.54
N LYS A 100 8.73 -8.45 16.58
CA LYS A 100 7.91 -8.64 15.37
C LYS A 100 7.73 -7.32 14.62
N THR A 101 7.43 -6.25 15.35
CA THR A 101 7.21 -4.91 14.80
C THR A 101 8.48 -4.38 14.13
N LEU A 102 9.62 -4.46 14.82
CA LEU A 102 10.90 -4.00 14.30
C LEU A 102 11.35 -4.79 13.07
N ARG A 103 11.22 -6.12 13.08
CA ARG A 103 11.56 -6.95 11.91
C ARG A 103 10.71 -6.59 10.69
N MET A 104 9.41 -6.39 10.88
CA MET A 104 8.50 -6.00 9.80
C MET A 104 8.88 -4.64 9.21
N GLN A 105 9.02 -3.62 10.06
CA GLN A 105 9.34 -2.27 9.62
C GLN A 105 10.70 -2.19 8.94
N HIS A 106 11.70 -2.88 9.49
CA HIS A 106 13.04 -2.95 8.89
C HIS A 106 12.99 -3.60 7.50
N GLY A 107 12.18 -4.66 7.32
CA GLY A 107 11.97 -5.30 6.02
C GLY A 107 11.37 -4.35 4.98
N PHE A 108 10.32 -3.61 5.34
CA PHE A 108 9.69 -2.62 4.46
C PHE A 108 10.65 -1.47 4.10
N LEU A 109 11.32 -0.89 5.09
CA LEU A 109 12.21 0.26 4.86
C LEU A 109 13.46 -0.13 4.06
N ARG A 110 14.04 -1.32 4.29
CA ARG A 110 15.15 -1.80 3.47
C ARG A 110 14.76 -1.99 2.01
N GLY A 111 13.60 -2.59 1.75
CA GLY A 111 13.11 -2.77 0.38
C GLY A 111 12.82 -1.42 -0.29
N LEU A 112 12.24 -0.47 0.44
CA LEU A 112 12.00 0.88 -0.04
C LEU A 112 13.31 1.57 -0.45
N VAL A 113 14.29 1.64 0.47
CA VAL A 113 15.59 2.29 0.21
C VAL A 113 16.33 1.64 -0.96
N ARG A 114 16.22 0.32 -1.12
CA ARG A 114 16.81 -0.40 -2.25
C ARG A 114 16.20 0.04 -3.60
N ASP A 115 14.89 0.26 -3.64
CA ASP A 115 14.14 0.40 -4.90
C ASP A 115 13.80 1.86 -5.26
N ILE A 116 13.86 2.79 -4.31
CA ILE A 116 13.31 4.15 -4.45
C ILE A 116 13.94 4.98 -5.57
N ASP A 117 15.23 4.83 -5.84
CA ASP A 117 15.94 5.58 -6.89
C ASP A 117 15.66 5.02 -8.30
N ASN A 118 14.99 3.88 -8.40
CA ASN A 118 14.71 3.17 -9.66
C ASN A 118 13.23 3.13 -10.01
N LEU A 119 12.40 3.95 -9.35
CA LEU A 119 10.96 3.98 -9.59
C LEU A 119 10.65 4.50 -11.00
N LYS A 120 9.72 3.82 -11.66
CA LYS A 120 9.18 4.19 -12.97
C LYS A 120 7.75 4.72 -12.83
N GLY A 121 7.39 5.62 -13.73
CA GLY A 121 6.03 6.17 -13.80
C GLY A 121 5.74 7.26 -12.75
N PRO A 122 4.48 7.67 -12.62
CA PRO A 122 4.08 8.75 -11.72
C PRO A 122 4.21 8.34 -10.25
N VAL A 123 4.78 9.24 -9.45
CA VAL A 123 4.90 9.10 -8.00
C VAL A 123 4.32 10.35 -7.35
N GLU A 124 3.45 10.16 -6.35
CA GLU A 124 2.98 11.25 -5.50
C GLU A 124 3.31 11.02 -4.03
N HIS A 125 3.67 12.10 -3.35
CA HIS A 125 4.00 12.14 -1.93
C HIS A 125 2.91 12.88 -1.15
N VAL A 126 2.30 12.16 -0.21
CA VAL A 126 1.21 12.66 0.63
C VAL A 126 1.69 12.77 2.06
N TYR A 127 2.02 13.98 2.49
CA TYR A 127 2.38 14.25 3.87
C TYR A 127 1.13 14.37 4.74
N PHE A 128 1.13 13.69 5.89
CA PHE A 128 -0.05 13.61 6.76
C PHE A 128 -0.60 14.99 7.16
N HIS A 129 0.27 15.95 7.47
CA HIS A 129 -0.16 17.29 7.89
C HIS A 129 -0.78 18.10 6.75
N GLU A 130 -0.23 18.02 5.53
CA GLU A 130 -0.79 18.64 4.33
C GLU A 130 -2.13 18.00 3.95
N PHE A 131 -2.22 16.67 4.01
CA PHE A 131 -3.46 15.95 3.77
C PHE A 131 -4.56 16.38 4.75
N MET A 132 -4.22 16.54 6.03
CA MET A 132 -5.20 16.98 7.03
C MET A 132 -5.65 18.42 6.82
N ALA A 133 -4.78 19.28 6.29
CA ALA A 133 -5.09 20.67 5.96
C ALA A 133 -5.97 20.81 4.70
N ASP A 134 -5.72 20.00 3.66
CA ASP A 134 -6.46 20.03 2.39
C ASP A 134 -6.58 18.64 1.75
N ARG A 135 -7.66 17.93 2.11
CA ARG A 135 -7.95 16.58 1.58
C ARG A 135 -8.39 16.64 0.11
N PRO A 136 -9.35 17.50 -0.30
CA PRO A 136 -9.78 17.55 -1.70
C PRO A 136 -8.64 17.92 -2.65
N GLY A 137 -7.80 18.90 -2.29
CA GLY A 137 -6.65 19.27 -3.10
C GLY A 137 -5.62 18.15 -3.20
N THR A 138 -5.39 17.40 -2.11
CA THR A 138 -4.51 16.22 -2.16
C THR A 138 -5.03 15.14 -3.10
N VAL A 139 -6.33 14.84 -3.06
CA VAL A 139 -6.96 13.88 -3.98
C VAL A 139 -6.86 14.37 -5.43
N ALA A 140 -7.07 15.66 -5.68
CA ALA A 140 -6.95 16.24 -7.02
C ALA A 140 -5.52 16.12 -7.59
N ARG A 141 -4.48 16.25 -6.74
CA ARG A 141 -3.09 16.01 -7.16
C ARG A 141 -2.85 14.55 -7.55
N ILE A 142 -3.34 13.61 -6.75
CA ILE A 142 -3.24 12.17 -7.05
C ILE A 142 -3.90 11.84 -8.40
N TYR A 143 -5.12 12.33 -8.64
CA TYR A 143 -5.79 12.10 -9.93
C TYR A 143 -5.05 12.72 -11.11
N ARG A 144 -4.46 13.91 -10.92
CA ARG A 144 -3.64 14.54 -11.94
C ARG A 144 -2.38 13.72 -12.25
N ALA A 145 -1.72 13.18 -11.23
CA ALA A 145 -0.56 12.32 -11.38
C ALA A 145 -0.90 11.01 -12.12
N ASP A 146 -2.05 10.40 -11.81
CA ASP A 146 -2.55 9.20 -12.53
C ASP A 146 -3.01 9.49 -13.97
N GLY A 147 -3.29 10.75 -14.29
CA GLY A 147 -4.02 11.11 -15.50
C GLY A 147 -5.48 10.64 -15.48
N TYR A 148 -6.02 10.34 -14.30
CA TYR A 148 -7.40 9.88 -14.17
C TYR A 148 -8.38 11.03 -14.38
N LEU A 149 -9.04 11.03 -15.53
CA LEU A 149 -10.20 11.86 -15.76
C LEU A 149 -11.39 11.16 -15.11
N HIS A 150 -11.80 11.63 -13.93
CA HIS A 150 -12.94 11.07 -13.20
C HIS A 150 -14.14 10.91 -14.15
N PRO A 151 -14.58 9.67 -14.47
CA PRO A 151 -15.73 9.48 -15.31
C PRO A 151 -16.92 10.08 -14.56
N ARG A 152 -17.62 11.01 -15.23
CA ARG A 152 -18.78 11.69 -14.67
C ARG A 152 -19.76 10.62 -14.13
N PRO A 153 -20.27 10.73 -12.89
CA PRO A 153 -21.10 9.68 -12.34
C PRO A 153 -22.32 9.41 -13.25
N PRO A 154 -22.66 8.14 -13.50
CA PRO A 154 -23.85 7.79 -14.27
C PRO A 154 -25.08 8.35 -13.52
N GLY A 155 -25.78 9.31 -14.14
CA GLY A 155 -26.96 9.96 -13.56
C GLY A 155 -26.91 11.49 -13.46
N SER A 156 -25.75 12.12 -13.68
CA SER A 156 -25.67 13.59 -13.78
C SER A 156 -26.15 14.11 -15.14
N ARG A 157 -27.44 13.92 -15.45
CA ARG A 157 -28.13 14.72 -16.48
C ARG A 157 -27.99 16.18 -16.06
N GLY A 158 -27.29 16.96 -16.88
CA GLY A 158 -27.24 18.40 -16.69
C GLY A 158 -28.66 18.96 -16.70
N LEU A 159 -29.05 19.59 -15.60
CA LEU A 159 -30.01 20.67 -15.66
C LEU A 159 -29.30 21.81 -16.42
N ARG A 160 -29.68 22.01 -17.68
CA ARG A 160 -29.65 23.34 -18.30
C ARG A 160 -30.67 24.20 -17.55
N PRO A 161 -30.40 25.49 -17.30
CA PRO A 161 -30.24 26.49 -18.36
C PRO A 161 -28.78 26.88 -18.62
#